data_AF-A0A2G5ULR1-F1
#
_entry.id   AF-A0A2G5ULR1-F1
#
_cell.length_a   1.000
_cell.length_b   1.000
_cell.length_c   1.000
_cell.angle_alpha   90.00
_cell.angle_beta   90.00
_cell.angle_gamma   90.00
#
_symmetry.space_group_name_H-M   'P 1'
#
loop_
_entity.id
_entity.type
_entity.pdbx_description
1 polymer ?
#
loop_
_entity_poly.entity_id
_entity_poly.type
_entity_poly.pdbx_seq_one_letter_code
_entity_poly.pdbx_strand_id
1 'polypeptide(L)'
;MIDNCRVCNRWGHLFFQFQVHCCSHCYRSFHRACLFMSRPCPHNNACFELGLRFKCRGCRFRRCWNAGMRPDPAMFDGDAITNRRRG
;
A
#
# COMPACT_ATOMS: atom_id res chain seq x y z
N MET A 1 -9.69 11.51 -11.57
CA MET A 1 -9.93 10.34 -12.44
C MET A 1 -10.65 9.27 -11.63
N ILE A 2 -11.78 8.78 -12.14
CA ILE A 2 -12.49 7.64 -11.56
C ILE A 2 -12.15 6.43 -12.43
N ASP A 3 -11.43 5.48 -11.87
CA ASP A 3 -10.97 4.28 -12.58
C ASP A 3 -10.66 3.15 -11.55
N ASN A 4 -10.14 2.02 -12.00
CA ASN A 4 -9.82 0.89 -11.14
C ASN A 4 -8.43 1.06 -10.52
N CYS A 5 -8.34 0.91 -9.19
CA CYS A 5 -7.05 0.97 -8.51
C CYS A 5 -6.13 -0.17 -8.98
N ARG A 6 -4.97 0.15 -9.55
CA ARG A 6 -3.99 -0.83 -10.07
C ARG A 6 -3.53 -1.88 -9.04
N VAL A 7 -3.66 -1.60 -7.74
CA VAL A 7 -3.27 -2.52 -6.66
C VAL A 7 -4.40 -3.45 -6.22
N CYS A 8 -5.60 -2.91 -5.99
CA CYS A 8 -6.71 -3.67 -5.38
C CYS A 8 -7.93 -3.86 -6.30
N ASN A 9 -7.86 -3.32 -7.50
CA ASN A 9 -8.90 -3.30 -8.52
C ASN A 9 -10.26 -2.77 -8.04
N ARG A 10 -10.27 -1.98 -6.95
CA ARG A 10 -11.48 -1.30 -6.51
C ARG A 10 -11.71 -0.08 -7.37
N TRP A 11 -12.94 0.02 -7.85
CA TRP A 11 -13.43 1.18 -8.56
C TRP A 11 -13.61 2.35 -7.61
N GLY A 12 -13.20 3.55 -8.04
CA GLY A 12 -13.38 4.77 -7.28
C GLY A 12 -12.41 5.88 -7.70
N HIS A 13 -12.33 6.91 -6.86
CA HIS A 13 -11.40 8.01 -7.09
C HIS A 13 -9.95 7.55 -6.93
N LEU A 14 -9.17 7.78 -7.97
CA LEU A 14 -7.73 7.53 -7.98
C LEU A 14 -6.96 8.83 -7.77
N PHE A 15 -5.89 8.71 -7.00
CA PHE A 15 -4.92 9.77 -6.76
C PHE A 15 -3.60 9.33 -7.38
N PHE A 16 -2.87 10.27 -7.98
CA PHE A 16 -1.51 10.02 -8.46
C PHE A 16 -0.55 10.22 -7.29
N GLN A 17 0.01 9.12 -6.78
CA GLN A 17 0.94 9.10 -5.66
C GLN A 17 1.95 7.98 -5.89
N PHE A 18 3.21 8.16 -5.48
CA PHE A 18 4.25 7.15 -5.65
C PHE A 18 4.37 6.63 -7.09
N GLN A 19 4.23 7.52 -8.07
CA GLN A 19 4.29 7.23 -9.51
C GLN A 19 3.14 6.36 -10.06
N VAL A 20 2.08 6.10 -9.29
CA VAL A 20 0.96 5.23 -9.71
C VAL A 20 -0.40 5.84 -9.36
N HIS A 21 -1.38 5.71 -10.27
CA HIS A 21 -2.78 5.97 -9.95
C HIS A 21 -3.37 4.87 -9.07
N CYS A 22 -3.70 5.23 -7.83
CA CYS A 22 -4.22 4.28 -6.86
C CYS A 22 -5.27 4.90 -5.93
N CYS A 23 -6.04 4.04 -5.25
CA CYS A 23 -6.97 4.49 -4.24
C CYS A 23 -6.25 4.89 -2.94
N SER A 24 -6.88 5.80 -2.17
CA SER A 24 -6.34 6.32 -0.91
C SER A 24 -5.96 5.23 0.10
N HIS A 25 -6.67 4.11 0.11
CA HIS A 25 -6.41 2.99 1.00
C HIS A 25 -5.11 2.23 0.64
N CYS A 26 -4.82 2.07 -0.65
CA CYS A 26 -3.58 1.43 -1.11
C CYS A 26 -2.37 2.36 -0.92
N TYR A 27 -2.52 3.65 -1.23
CA TYR A 27 -1.53 4.68 -0.94
C TYR A 27 -1.14 4.69 0.55
N ARG A 28 -2.11 4.79 1.48
CA ARG A 28 -1.84 4.78 2.93
C ARG A 28 -1.22 3.46 3.41
N SER A 29 -1.61 2.34 2.79
CA SER A 29 -1.04 1.03 3.14
C SER A 29 0.43 0.94 2.75
N PHE A 30 0.78 1.42 1.55
CA PHE A 30 2.16 1.43 1.05
C PHE A 30 3.04 2.37 1.87
N HIS A 31 2.58 3.61 2.09
CA HIS A 31 3.27 4.59 2.93
C HIS A 31 3.60 4.04 4.32
N ARG A 32 2.64 3.39 4.98
CA ARG A 32 2.87 2.73 6.28
C ARG A 32 3.85 1.57 6.18
N ALA A 33 3.86 0.83 5.09
CA ALA A 33 4.76 -0.31 4.91
C ALA A 33 6.20 0.11 4.58
N CYS A 34 6.40 1.28 3.97
CA CYS A 34 7.71 1.89 3.78
C CYS A 34 8.30 2.42 5.10
N LEU A 35 7.47 3.08 5.92
CA LEU A 35 7.89 3.59 7.24
C LEU A 35 8.04 2.48 8.29
N PHE A 36 7.12 1.52 8.28
CA PHE A 36 7.09 0.41 9.22
C PHE A 36 7.29 -0.88 8.44
N MET A 37 8.43 -1.53 8.66
CA MET A 37 8.79 -2.79 8.01
C MET A 37 7.60 -3.76 8.02
N SER A 38 7.05 -4.05 6.83
CA SER A 38 5.83 -4.83 6.73
C SER A 38 6.08 -6.26 7.17
N ARG A 39 5.21 -6.82 8.04
CA ARG A 39 5.34 -8.23 8.45
C ARG A 39 5.29 -9.14 7.21
N PRO A 40 6.17 -10.15 7.13
CA PRO A 40 6.18 -11.10 6.03
C PRO A 40 4.84 -11.83 5.95
N CYS A 41 4.49 -12.30 4.75
CA CYS A 41 3.25 -13.04 4.54
C CYS A 41 3.35 -14.45 5.18
N PRO A 42 2.36 -14.86 5.99
CA PRO A 42 2.33 -16.22 6.55
C PRO A 42 1.88 -17.31 5.55
N HIS A 43 1.34 -16.92 4.38
CA HIS A 43 0.79 -17.84 3.37
C HIS A 43 1.50 -17.69 2.01
N ASN A 44 2.84 -17.67 2.01
CA ASN A 44 3.68 -17.66 0.81
C ASN A 44 3.28 -16.63 -0.28
N ASN A 45 2.80 -15.45 0.12
CA ASN A 45 2.33 -14.38 -0.75
C ASN A 45 1.05 -14.65 -1.58
N ALA A 46 0.34 -15.75 -1.30
CA ALA A 46 -0.88 -16.12 -2.04
C ALA A 46 -2.18 -15.48 -1.48
N CYS A 47 -2.09 -14.61 -0.47
CA CYS A 47 -3.30 -14.09 0.21
C CYS A 47 -4.26 -13.29 -0.69
N PHE A 48 -3.80 -12.77 -1.84
CA PHE A 48 -4.70 -12.07 -2.76
C PHE A 48 -5.53 -13.02 -3.62
N GLU A 49 -4.96 -14.13 -4.06
CA GLU A 49 -5.66 -15.18 -4.82
C GLU A 49 -6.70 -15.89 -3.94
N LEU A 50 -6.42 -16.01 -2.64
CA LEU A 50 -7.33 -16.58 -1.65
C LEU A 50 -8.49 -15.64 -1.23
N GLY A 51 -8.66 -14.48 -1.88
CA GLY A 51 -9.67 -13.49 -1.50
C GLY A 51 -9.38 -12.74 -0.19
N LEU A 52 -8.25 -13.02 0.48
CA LEU A 52 -7.79 -12.36 1.72
C LEU A 52 -7.04 -11.04 1.45
N ARG A 53 -7.37 -10.37 0.34
CA ARG A 53 -6.79 -9.13 -0.21
C ARG A 53 -6.65 -7.95 0.78
N PHE A 54 -7.32 -8.02 1.93
CA PHE A 54 -7.27 -7.02 3.01
C PHE A 54 -6.48 -7.45 4.25
N LYS A 55 -6.17 -8.74 4.42
CA LYS A 55 -5.61 -9.26 5.68
C LYS A 55 -4.08 -9.29 5.70
N CYS A 56 -3.43 -9.53 4.56
CA CYS A 56 -1.97 -9.62 4.52
C CYS A 56 -1.31 -8.32 4.07
N ARG A 57 -0.68 -7.61 5.01
CA ARG A 57 0.09 -6.39 4.76
C ARG A 57 1.28 -6.64 3.83
N GLY A 58 2.02 -7.74 4.02
CA GLY A 58 3.16 -8.11 3.17
C GLY A 58 2.76 -8.36 1.71
N CYS A 59 1.70 -9.14 1.46
CA CYS A 59 1.22 -9.35 0.09
C CYS A 59 0.77 -8.05 -0.57
N ARG A 60 0.13 -7.17 0.21
CA ARG A 60 -0.37 -5.89 -0.31
C ARG A 60 0.80 -4.99 -0.69
N PHE A 61 1.81 -4.92 0.17
CA PHE A 61 3.02 -4.17 -0.11
C PHE A 61 3.73 -4.69 -1.37
N ARG A 62 3.90 -6.00 -1.52
CA ARG A 62 4.43 -6.63 -2.74
C ARG A 62 3.63 -6.22 -3.97
N ARG A 63 2.30 -6.27 -3.90
CA ARG A 63 1.43 -5.90 -5.02
C ARG A 63 1.51 -4.42 -5.36
N CYS A 64 1.66 -3.53 -4.37
CA CYS A 64 1.97 -2.12 -4.59
C CYS A 64 3.27 -1.95 -5.38
N TRP A 65 4.33 -2.66 -4.98
CA TRP A 65 5.62 -2.62 -5.67
C TRP A 65 5.52 -3.11 -7.12
N ASN A 66 4.81 -4.22 -7.34
CA ASN A 66 4.57 -4.81 -8.66
C ASN A 66 3.70 -3.90 -9.55
N ALA A 67 2.79 -3.13 -8.96
CA ALA A 67 2.00 -2.13 -9.67
C ALA A 67 2.81 -0.88 -10.05
N GLY A 68 4.09 -0.81 -9.65
CA GLY A 68 4.99 0.30 -9.96
C GLY A 68 5.11 1.34 -8.85
N MET A 69 4.53 1.14 -7.67
CA MET A 69 4.71 2.10 -6.58
C MET A 69 6.17 2.13 -6.15
N ARG A 70 6.71 3.34 -6.00
CA ARG A 70 8.07 3.58 -5.52
C ARG A 70 8.01 4.49 -4.29
N PRO A 71 8.74 4.16 -3.21
CA PRO A 71 8.80 5.04 -2.06
C PRO A 71 9.43 6.38 -2.47
N ASP A 72 8.91 7.46 -1.90
CA ASP A 72 9.50 8.77 -2.07
C ASP A 72 10.76 8.86 -1.18
N PRO A 73 11.93 9.25 -1.72
CA PRO A 73 13.15 9.40 -0.92
C PRO A 73 12.95 10.28 0.33
N ALA A 74 12.13 11.32 0.22
CA ALA A 74 11.86 12.26 1.32
C ALA A 74 11.12 11.61 2.51
N MET A 75 10.60 10.39 2.37
CA MET A 75 9.98 9.65 3.48
C MET A 75 10.98 9.10 4.49
N PHE A 76 12.25 8.98 4.09
CA PHE A 76 13.31 8.48 4.96
C PHE A 76 14.10 9.62 5.62
N ASP A 77 13.99 10.84 5.09
CA ASP A 77 14.65 12.04 5.61
C ASP A 77 13.85 12.75 6.71
N GLY A 78 12.55 12.47 6.84
CA GLY A 78 11.68 13.07 7.84
C GLY A 78 11.61 12.24 9.11
N ASP A 79 12.13 12.79 10.22
CA ASP A 79 11.94 12.29 11.57
C ASP A 79 10.52 11.73 11.77
N ALA A 80 10.46 10.49 12.24
CA ALA A 80 9.25 9.72 12.40
C ALA A 80 8.14 10.50 13.14
N ILE A 81 7.16 11.02 12.40
CA ILE A 81 5.90 11.52 12.97
C ILE A 81 5.09 10.32 13.47
N THR A 82 5.51 9.83 14.64
CA THR A 82 4.89 8.77 15.43
C THR A 82 3.76 9.37 16.28
N ASN A 83 2.68 9.86 15.66
CA ASN A 83 1.41 9.95 16.39
C ASN A 83 0.24 10.30 15.49
N ARG A 84 -0.70 9.37 15.29
CA ARG A 84 -2.16 9.62 15.35
C ARG A 84 -2.90 8.35 15.77
N ARG A 85 -3.07 8.26 17.09
CA ARG A 85 -4.21 7.78 17.88
C ARG A 85 -5.29 6.97 17.14
N ARG A 86 -5.52 5.76 17.67
CA ARG A 86 -6.82 5.10 17.70
C ARG A 86 -7.77 5.99 18.53
N GLY A 87 -8.93 6.29 17.98
CA GLY A 87 -10.10 6.90 18.62
C GLY A 87 -11.29 6.53 17.76
#